data_AF-A0A538J6Y6-F1
#
_entry.id   AF-A0A538J6Y6-F1
#
_cell.length_a   1.000
_cell.length_b   1.000
_cell.length_c   1.000
_cell.angle_alpha   90.00
_cell.angle_beta   90.00
_cell.angle_gamma   90.00
#
_symmetry.space_group_name_H-M   'P 1'
#
loop_
_entity.id
_entity.type
_entity.pdbx_description
1 polymer ?
#
loop_
_entity_poly.entity_id
_entity_poly.type
_entity_poly.pdbx_seq_one_letter_code
_entity_poly.pdbx_strand_id
1 'polypeptide(L)'
;MRGLSKVIGALALLAVLASCQPLSGLGANGLDVSGWQHPNGATIDWAPVRASGRSFAFVKATEGLSYTNPYFGVDWAGLQANGMLRGAYHYGRPELDPARQADFFVSVIGGRGTSAPTPWWGGSRRSCRASKRSQGEGR
;
A
#
# COMPACT_ATOMS: atom_id res chain seq x y z
N MET A 1 13.61 55.02 36.32
CA MET A 1 13.90 53.79 35.55
C MET A 1 13.16 53.86 34.23
N ARG A 2 13.84 54.26 33.14
CA ARG A 2 13.45 54.20 31.71
C ARG A 2 14.50 54.99 30.93
N GLY A 3 15.31 54.30 30.12
CA GLY A 3 16.36 54.88 29.31
C GLY A 3 16.60 54.01 28.09
N LEU A 4 16.21 54.55 26.95
CA LEU A 4 16.04 53.95 25.64
C LEU A 4 17.38 53.88 24.89
N SER A 5 17.80 52.70 24.41
CA SER A 5 18.80 52.62 23.33
C SER A 5 18.45 51.51 22.35
N LYS A 6 18.17 51.96 21.13
CA LYS A 6 17.82 51.22 19.94
C LYS A 6 19.02 50.40 19.47
N VAL A 7 18.81 49.13 19.17
CA VAL A 7 19.61 48.42 18.15
C VAL A 7 18.62 47.66 17.26
N ILE A 8 18.12 48.38 16.25
CA ILE A 8 17.36 47.82 15.13
C ILE A 8 18.34 47.82 13.95
N GLY A 9 18.50 46.69 13.29
CA GLY A 9 19.33 46.52 12.11
C GLY A 9 20.69 45.93 12.48
N ALA A 10 21.18 44.86 11.87
CA ALA A 10 20.83 44.27 10.60
C ALA A 10 21.20 42.79 10.68
N LEU A 11 20.23 41.88 10.57
CA LEU A 11 20.50 40.47 10.23
C LEU A 11 19.22 39.70 9.87
N ALA A 12 18.37 40.26 9.01
CA ALA A 12 17.17 39.55 8.55
C ALA A 12 16.95 39.67 7.03
N LEU A 13 18.03 39.81 6.26
CA LEU A 13 17.93 39.86 4.80
C LEU A 13 19.11 39.18 4.11
N LEU A 14 19.37 37.90 4.42
CA LEU A 14 20.10 37.00 3.52
C LEU A 14 19.95 35.52 3.91
N ALA A 15 18.72 34.97 3.87
CA ALA A 15 18.54 33.52 3.97
C ALA A 15 17.38 33.01 3.11
N VAL A 16 17.08 33.68 1.99
CA VAL A 16 16.25 33.10 0.92
C VAL A 16 17.18 32.61 -0.19
N LEU A 17 18.16 31.79 0.18
CA LEU A 17 18.89 30.97 -0.78
C LEU A 17 18.17 29.63 -0.86
N ALA A 18 17.32 29.51 -1.87
CA ALA A 18 16.99 28.27 -2.56
C ALA A 18 16.85 27.03 -1.67
N SER A 19 15.79 26.94 -0.87
CA SER A 19 15.25 25.64 -0.51
C SER A 19 14.57 25.05 -1.75
N CYS A 20 15.37 24.54 -2.70
CA CYS A 20 14.92 23.46 -3.55
C CYS A 20 14.76 22.25 -2.62
N GLN A 21 13.64 22.20 -1.90
CA GLN A 21 13.25 20.97 -1.23
C GLN A 21 13.12 19.95 -2.36
N PRO A 22 13.83 18.81 -2.34
CA PRO A 22 13.48 17.72 -3.23
C PRO A 22 11.98 17.48 -3.04
N LEU A 23 11.26 17.23 -4.12
CA LEU A 23 9.87 16.80 -4.06
C LEU A 23 9.85 15.34 -3.55
N SER A 24 10.32 15.16 -2.32
CA SER A 24 10.22 13.96 -1.51
C SER A 24 8.73 13.71 -1.31
N GLY A 25 8.17 12.84 -2.14
CA GLY A 25 6.73 12.57 -2.16
C GLY A 25 6.11 12.44 -3.56
N LEU A 26 6.83 12.76 -4.65
CA LEU A 26 6.32 12.48 -6.01
C LEU A 26 6.51 11.02 -6.45
N GLY A 27 7.49 10.33 -5.89
CA GLY A 27 7.70 8.91 -6.12
C GLY A 27 6.93 8.10 -5.09
N ALA A 28 5.94 7.33 -5.52
CA ALA A 28 5.40 6.27 -4.69
C ALA A 28 6.55 5.30 -4.36
N ASN A 29 6.96 5.25 -3.09
CA ASN A 29 8.01 4.35 -2.62
C ASN A 29 7.37 3.16 -1.92
N GLY A 30 7.72 1.95 -2.32
CA GLY A 30 7.16 0.73 -1.78
C GLY A 30 8.06 -0.46 -2.04
N LEU A 31 7.66 -1.61 -1.51
CA LEU A 31 8.37 -2.88 -1.67
C LEU A 31 7.40 -4.01 -2.04
N ASP A 32 7.93 -5.16 -2.40
CA ASP A 32 7.17 -6.40 -2.46
C ASP A 32 7.72 -7.44 -1.48
N VAL A 33 6.84 -8.29 -0.96
CA VAL A 33 7.17 -9.36 -0.02
C VAL A 33 6.51 -10.67 -0.42
N SER A 34 7.12 -11.76 0.00
CA SER A 34 6.70 -13.13 -0.20
C SER A 34 7.08 -13.95 1.02
N GLY A 35 6.81 -15.27 1.00
CA GLY A 35 7.27 -16.17 2.06
C GLY A 35 8.78 -16.16 2.32
N TRP A 36 9.60 -15.68 1.38
CA TRP A 36 11.04 -15.57 1.56
C TRP A 36 11.47 -14.52 2.59
N GLN A 37 10.62 -13.53 2.89
CA GLN A 37 10.91 -12.49 3.89
C GLN A 37 10.56 -12.94 5.33
N HIS A 38 10.23 -14.22 5.54
CA HIS A 38 9.88 -14.81 6.84
C HIS A 38 10.85 -15.93 7.24
N PRO A 39 12.15 -15.63 7.43
CA PRO A 39 13.10 -16.63 7.89
C PRO A 39 12.65 -17.20 9.24
N ASN A 40 12.66 -18.52 9.39
CA ASN A 40 12.21 -19.23 10.59
C ASN A 40 10.75 -18.93 11.01
N GLY A 41 9.91 -18.48 10.08
CA GLY A 41 8.51 -18.13 10.38
C GLY A 41 8.33 -16.78 11.09
N ALA A 42 9.37 -15.95 11.13
CA ALA A 42 9.29 -14.62 11.73
C ALA A 42 8.29 -13.72 10.99
N THR A 43 7.50 -12.93 11.72
CA THR A 43 6.61 -11.91 11.15
C THR A 43 7.36 -10.63 10.84
N ILE A 44 6.93 -9.90 9.82
CA ILE A 44 7.45 -8.57 9.49
C ILE A 44 6.82 -7.54 10.45
N ASP A 45 7.64 -6.72 11.10
CA ASP A 45 7.17 -5.52 11.78
C ASP A 45 7.00 -4.39 10.76
N TRP A 46 5.74 -4.06 10.46
CA TRP A 46 5.39 -3.07 9.44
C TRP A 46 5.51 -1.62 9.93
N ALA A 47 5.59 -1.37 11.24
CA ALA A 47 5.76 -0.03 11.79
C ALA A 47 7.10 0.64 11.38
N PRO A 48 8.27 0.01 11.56
CA PRO A 48 9.53 0.56 11.09
C PRO A 48 9.60 0.64 9.56
N VAL A 49 8.94 -0.29 8.85
CA VAL A 49 8.82 -0.23 7.38
C VAL A 49 8.08 1.04 6.95
N ARG A 50 6.96 1.37 7.59
CA ARG A 50 6.25 2.64 7.34
C ARG A 50 7.08 3.86 7.73
N ALA A 51 7.78 3.81 8.86
CA ALA A 51 8.60 4.93 9.39
C ALA A 51 9.78 5.27 8.47
N SER A 52 10.37 4.27 7.82
CA SER A 52 11.45 4.44 6.84
C SER A 52 11.01 5.01 5.47
N GLY A 53 9.76 5.44 5.34
CA GLY A 53 9.28 6.15 4.14
C GLY A 53 8.60 5.27 3.09
N ARG A 54 8.36 3.98 3.36
CA ARG A 54 7.56 3.14 2.45
C ARG A 54 6.08 3.46 2.59
N SER A 55 5.45 3.76 1.46
CA SER A 55 4.05 4.18 1.33
C SER A 55 3.11 3.04 0.92
N PHE A 56 3.64 2.01 0.25
CA PHE A 56 2.89 0.84 -0.17
C PHE A 56 3.71 -0.45 -0.10
N ALA A 57 3.04 -1.60 -0.10
CA ALA A 57 3.69 -2.88 -0.41
C ALA A 57 2.80 -3.83 -1.21
N PHE A 58 3.41 -4.70 -2.01
CA PHE A 58 2.74 -5.82 -2.66
C PHE A 58 3.08 -7.13 -1.94
N VAL A 59 2.08 -7.95 -1.65
CA VAL A 59 2.25 -9.24 -0.97
C VAL A 59 1.94 -10.37 -1.94
N LYS A 60 2.84 -11.34 -2.07
CA LYS A 60 2.58 -12.56 -2.84
C LYS A 60 1.38 -13.28 -2.24
N ALA A 61 0.34 -13.52 -3.03
CA ALA A 61 -0.81 -14.31 -2.59
C ALA A 61 -0.70 -15.76 -3.05
N THR A 62 -0.42 -15.96 -4.34
CA THR A 62 -0.44 -17.29 -4.96
C THR A 62 0.69 -17.51 -5.96
N GLU A 63 0.94 -18.78 -6.27
CA GLU A 63 1.82 -19.21 -7.35
C GLU A 63 1.23 -20.44 -8.05
N GLY A 64 1.24 -20.42 -9.39
CA GLY A 64 0.66 -21.50 -10.19
C GLY A 64 -0.80 -21.77 -9.82
N LEU A 65 -1.16 -23.04 -9.65
CA LEU A 65 -2.55 -23.46 -9.40
C LEU A 65 -2.81 -23.95 -7.97
N SER A 66 -1.81 -24.00 -7.11
CA SER A 66 -1.92 -24.68 -5.81
C SER A 66 -1.22 -23.99 -4.65
N TYR A 67 -0.16 -23.21 -4.90
CA TYR A 67 0.57 -22.59 -3.81
C TYR A 67 -0.13 -21.30 -3.35
N THR A 68 -0.45 -21.25 -2.06
CA THR A 68 -0.88 -20.03 -1.36
C THR A 68 0.23 -19.64 -0.38
N ASN A 69 0.63 -18.37 -0.39
CA ASN A 69 1.61 -17.86 0.57
C ASN A 69 1.00 -17.89 1.98
N PRO A 70 1.57 -18.66 2.94
CA PRO A 70 1.03 -18.76 4.28
C PRO A 70 1.05 -17.43 5.04
N TYR A 71 1.94 -16.49 4.67
CA TYR A 71 2.06 -15.18 5.32
C TYR A 71 1.16 -14.10 4.71
N PHE A 72 0.46 -14.39 3.61
CA PHE A 72 -0.37 -13.40 2.91
C PHE A 72 -1.36 -12.72 3.86
N GLY A 73 -2.06 -13.48 4.69
CA GLY A 73 -3.07 -12.94 5.60
C GLY A 73 -2.50 -12.01 6.68
N VAL A 74 -1.35 -12.37 7.27
CA VAL A 74 -0.73 -11.59 8.35
C VAL A 74 -0.13 -10.30 7.81
N ASP A 75 0.57 -10.35 6.68
CA ASP A 75 1.14 -9.14 6.06
C ASP A 75 0.07 -8.21 5.53
N TRP A 76 -0.99 -8.78 4.94
CA TRP A 76 -2.13 -8.02 4.46
C TRP A 76 -2.77 -7.19 5.59
N ALA A 77 -2.94 -7.80 6.76
CA ALA A 77 -3.48 -7.12 7.94
C ALA A 77 -2.48 -6.10 8.52
N GLY A 78 -1.20 -6.47 8.61
CA GLY A 78 -0.13 -5.62 9.14
C GLY A 78 0.06 -4.33 8.36
N LEU A 79 0.01 -4.40 7.02
CA LEU A 79 0.07 -3.23 6.15
C LEU A 79 -1.10 -2.26 6.39
N GLN A 80 -2.31 -2.78 6.57
CA GLN A 80 -3.48 -1.94 6.84
C GLN A 80 -3.44 -1.31 8.22
N ALA A 81 -3.02 -2.06 9.24
CA ALA A 81 -2.86 -1.53 10.59
C ALA A 81 -1.85 -0.37 10.64
N ASN A 82 -0.87 -0.35 9.74
CA ASN A 82 0.15 0.71 9.63
C ASN A 82 -0.18 1.78 8.56
N GLY A 83 -1.40 1.77 8.03
CA GLY A 83 -1.86 2.79 7.07
C GLY A 83 -1.12 2.78 5.73
N MET A 84 -0.48 1.66 5.36
CA MET A 84 0.18 1.48 4.07
C MET A 84 -0.81 1.05 3.00
N LEU A 85 -0.62 1.52 1.76
CA LEU A 85 -1.33 0.94 0.62
C LEU A 85 -0.84 -0.50 0.41
N ARG A 86 -1.73 -1.42 0.08
CA ARG A 86 -1.41 -2.84 -0.09
C ARG A 86 -1.95 -3.37 -1.40
N GLY A 87 -1.12 -4.12 -2.10
CA GLY A 87 -1.49 -4.88 -3.29
C GLY A 87 -1.19 -6.35 -3.10
N ALA A 88 -1.85 -7.20 -3.89
CA ALA A 88 -1.57 -8.62 -3.93
C ALA A 88 -1.02 -8.97 -5.32
N TYR A 89 -0.12 -9.94 -5.41
CA TYR A 89 0.37 -10.43 -6.70
C TYR A 89 0.33 -11.96 -6.80
N HIS A 90 0.33 -12.43 -8.04
CA HIS A 90 0.40 -13.83 -8.42
C HIS A 90 1.73 -14.12 -9.12
N TYR A 91 2.43 -15.18 -8.72
CA TYR A 91 3.59 -15.67 -9.47
C TYR A 91 3.12 -16.68 -10.51
N GLY A 92 3.12 -16.26 -11.77
CA GLY A 92 2.67 -17.09 -12.89
C GLY A 92 3.64 -18.22 -13.22
N ARG A 93 3.07 -19.38 -13.54
CA ARG A 93 3.76 -20.53 -14.14
C ARG A 93 3.37 -20.59 -15.61
N PRO A 94 4.26 -20.23 -16.56
CA PRO A 94 3.93 -20.15 -17.99
C PRO A 94 3.46 -21.46 -18.61
N GLU A 95 3.86 -22.59 -18.01
CA GLU A 95 3.47 -23.94 -18.39
C GLU A 95 2.03 -24.32 -17.95
N LEU A 96 1.36 -23.48 -17.15
CA LEU A 96 0.02 -23.73 -16.64
C LEU A 96 -1.02 -22.80 -17.29
N ASP A 97 -2.28 -23.23 -17.24
CA ASP A 97 -3.40 -22.45 -17.79
C ASP A 97 -3.54 -21.07 -17.10
N PRO A 98 -3.48 -19.95 -17.86
CA PRO A 98 -3.49 -18.61 -17.28
C PRO A 98 -4.85 -18.21 -16.70
N ALA A 99 -5.96 -18.70 -17.27
CA ALA A 99 -7.30 -18.39 -16.77
C ALA A 99 -7.54 -19.04 -15.41
N ARG A 100 -7.17 -20.31 -15.26
CA ARG A 100 -7.24 -21.04 -13.99
C ARG A 100 -6.31 -20.45 -12.93
N GLN A 101 -5.15 -19.94 -13.33
CA GLN A 101 -4.24 -19.21 -12.43
C GLN A 101 -4.89 -17.90 -11.92
N ALA A 102 -5.57 -17.15 -12.80
CA ALA A 102 -6.30 -15.95 -12.42
C ALA A 102 -7.48 -16.28 -11.47
N ASP A 103 -8.26 -17.31 -11.77
CA ASP A 103 -9.36 -17.76 -10.90
C ASP A 103 -8.85 -18.16 -9.51
N PHE A 104 -7.74 -18.90 -9.45
CA PHE A 104 -7.12 -19.30 -8.19
C PHE A 104 -6.66 -18.07 -7.39
N PHE A 105 -5.97 -17.12 -8.03
CA PHE A 105 -5.56 -15.88 -7.39
C PHE A 105 -6.74 -15.08 -6.82
N VAL A 106 -7.80 -14.90 -7.60
CA VAL A 106 -9.02 -14.19 -7.18
C VAL A 106 -9.69 -14.90 -5.99
N SER A 107 -9.72 -16.24 -6.01
CA SER A 107 -10.29 -17.04 -4.92
C SER A 107 -9.56 -16.81 -3.59
N VAL A 108 -8.23 -16.67 -3.62
CA VAL A 108 -7.37 -16.53 -2.43
C VAL A 108 -7.44 -15.12 -1.85
N ILE A 109 -7.37 -14.09 -2.69
CA ILE A 109 -7.51 -12.71 -2.21
C ILE A 109 -8.94 -12.43 -1.73
N GLY A 110 -9.93 -13.21 -2.16
CA GLY A 110 -11.28 -13.24 -1.58
C GLY A 110 -12.01 -11.90 -1.65
N GLY A 111 -11.81 -11.13 -2.73
CA GLY A 111 -12.40 -9.80 -2.89
C GLY A 111 -11.86 -8.73 -1.94
N ARG A 112 -10.78 -9.02 -1.19
CA ARG A 112 -10.01 -8.01 -0.45
C ARG A 112 -9.41 -7.05 -1.47
N GLY A 113 -10.09 -5.93 -1.69
CA GLY A 113 -9.67 -4.92 -2.66
C GLY A 113 -8.24 -4.47 -2.36
N THR A 114 -7.42 -4.37 -3.41
CA THR A 114 -6.11 -3.73 -3.31
C THR A 114 -6.31 -2.25 -3.05
N SER A 115 -5.43 -1.65 -2.24
CA SER A 115 -5.44 -0.21 -2.00
C SER A 115 -4.84 0.50 -3.21
N ALA A 116 -5.47 0.41 -4.37
CA ALA A 116 -5.08 1.23 -5.52
C ALA A 116 -5.33 2.71 -5.19
N PRO A 117 -4.48 3.66 -5.60
CA PRO A 117 -4.84 5.07 -5.62
C PRO A 117 -6.15 5.25 -6.38
N THR A 118 -6.99 6.23 -5.99
CA THR A 118 -8.18 6.55 -6.78
C THR A 118 -7.75 6.87 -8.21
N PRO A 119 -8.45 6.34 -9.22
CA PRO A 119 -8.16 6.70 -10.59
C PRO A 119 -8.20 8.21 -10.79
N TRP A 120 -7.28 8.75 -11.57
CA TRP A 120 -7.18 10.18 -11.88
C TRP A 120 -8.38 10.69 -12.70
N TRP A 121 -9.21 9.80 -13.28
CA TRP A 121 -10.45 10.15 -14.00
C TRP A 121 -11.69 10.31 -13.09
N GLY A 122 -11.51 10.53 -11.78
CA GLY A 122 -12.61 11.00 -10.91
C GLY A 122 -13.64 9.95 -10.48
N GLY A 123 -13.33 8.66 -10.59
CA GLY A 123 -14.20 7.59 -10.08
C GLY A 123 -14.17 7.49 -8.56
N SER A 124 -15.25 7.90 -7.88
CA SER A 124 -15.40 7.65 -6.45
C SER A 124 -15.41 6.14 -6.18
N ARG A 125 -14.68 5.71 -5.14
CA ARG A 125 -14.64 4.32 -4.67
C ARG A 125 -16.03 3.94 -4.16
N ARG A 126 -16.93 3.56 -5.06
CA ARG A 126 -18.06 2.74 -4.66
C ARG A 126 -17.46 1.40 -4.28
N SER A 127 -17.36 1.17 -2.97
CA SER A 127 -17.19 -0.16 -2.40
C SER A 127 -18.01 -1.14 -3.23
N CYS A 128 -17.35 -2.11 -3.87
CA CYS A 128 -18.05 -3.27 -4.41
C CYS A 128 -18.64 -4.03 -3.24
N ARG A 129 -19.74 -3.52 -2.67
CA ARG A 129 -20.63 -4.28 -1.80
C ARG A 129 -21.35 -5.23 -2.72
N ALA A 130 -20.87 -6.46 -2.79
CA ALA A 130 -21.59 -7.57 -3.38
C ALA A 130 -22.92 -7.76 -2.60
N SER A 131 -23.94 -7.01 -2.98
CA SER A 131 -25.31 -7.23 -2.56
C SER A 131 -25.92 -8.18 -3.58
N LYS A 132 -25.94 -9.48 -3.26
CA LYS A 132 -26.91 -10.40 -3.87
C LYS A 132 -28.29 -9.91 -3.46
N ARG A 133 -28.96 -9.16 -4.32
CA ARG A 133 -30.39 -8.89 -4.22
C ARG A 133 -31.10 -10.19 -4.64
N SER A 134 -31.64 -10.93 -3.69
CA SER A 134 -32.60 -11.99 -3.95
C SER A 134 -33.84 -11.36 -4.60
N GLN A 135 -34.00 -11.50 -5.91
CA GLN A 135 -35.30 -11.33 -6.55
C GLN A 135 -36.02 -12.67 -6.41
N GLY A 136 -36.93 -12.76 -5.45
CA GLY A 136 -38.00 -13.74 -5.48
C GLY A 136 -39.08 -13.18 -6.40
N GLU A 137 -39.28 -13.79 -7.55
CA GLU A 137 -40.40 -13.48 -8.43
C GLU A 137 -41.54 -14.43 -8.06
N GLY A 138 -42.56 -13.88 -7.42
CA GLY A 138 -43.87 -14.51 -7.30
C GLY A 138 -44.86 -13.68 -8.10
N ARG A 139 -45.35 -14.25 -9.21
CA ARG A 139 -46.71 -14.08 -9.72
C ARG A 139 -46.99 -15.13 -10.80
#